data_AF-A0A2V6PIN8-F1
#
_entry.id   AF-A0A2V6PIN8-F1
#
_cell.length_a   1.000
_cell.length_b   1.000
_cell.length_c   1.000
_cell.angle_alpha   90.00
_cell.angle_beta   90.00
_cell.angle_gamma   90.00
#
_symmetry.space_group_name_H-M   'P 1'
#
loop_
_entity.id
_entity.type
_entity.pdbx_description
1 polymer ?
#
loop_
_entity_poly.entity_id
_entity_poly.type
_entity_poly.pdbx_seq_one_letter_code
_entity_poly.pdbx_strand_id
1 'polypeptide(L)'
;MTGYGRGECAQDGFKVTVELSSVNRKQSEISVYLPRELEALESRIRDAINRRIARGRLTVKVSMHAANGCYSGRVKLNAALARAYARELNRLAKELKLAGAVTLETLVRAPGVLQTEEELSDAESFWPAVEKALKKSLEALMKMREREGTHLAKDLGRRIATVRKSVERV
;
A
#
# COMPACT_ATOMS: atom_id res chain seq x y z
N MET A 1 -15.57 -1.40 -20.10
CA MET A 1 -15.94 -0.53 -18.98
C MET A 1 -14.68 -0.25 -18.18
N THR A 2 -14.25 1.00 -18.22
CA THR A 2 -13.16 1.52 -17.43
C THR A 2 -13.70 1.97 -16.08
N GLY A 3 -12.83 2.21 -15.12
CA GLY A 3 -13.28 2.76 -13.84
C GLY A 3 -12.11 3.19 -12.99
N TYR A 4 -12.37 4.15 -12.12
CA TYR A 4 -11.44 4.60 -11.10
C TYR A 4 -12.15 4.68 -9.76
N GLY A 5 -11.44 4.33 -8.69
CA GLY A 5 -11.93 4.45 -7.33
C GLY A 5 -10.80 4.78 -6.37
N ARG A 6 -11.02 5.76 -5.50
CA ARG A 6 -10.06 6.16 -4.47
C ARG A 6 -10.71 6.08 -3.11
N GLY A 7 -9.98 5.54 -2.14
CA GLY A 7 -10.42 5.41 -0.77
C GLY A 7 -9.29 5.73 0.18
N GLU A 8 -9.62 6.42 1.26
CA GLU A 8 -8.64 6.86 2.26
C GLU A 8 -9.12 6.50 3.67
N CYS A 9 -8.17 6.14 4.52
CA CYS A 9 -8.38 5.90 5.94
C CYS A 9 -7.19 6.44 6.73
N ALA A 10 -7.46 7.30 7.72
CA ALA A 10 -6.48 7.72 8.69
C ALA A 10 -6.77 7.00 10.02
N GLN A 11 -5.77 6.32 10.58
CA GLN A 11 -5.87 5.61 11.85
C GLN A 11 -4.49 5.63 12.53
N ASP A 12 -4.44 5.70 13.86
CA ASP A 12 -3.23 5.49 14.66
C ASP A 12 -1.98 6.29 14.19
N GLY A 13 -2.19 7.53 13.72
CA GLY A 13 -1.11 8.42 13.28
C GLY A 13 -0.58 8.16 11.87
N PHE A 14 -1.21 7.28 11.10
CA PHE A 14 -0.90 7.07 9.68
C PHE A 14 -2.15 7.23 8.81
N LYS A 15 -1.94 7.50 7.53
CA LYS A 15 -2.96 7.63 6.49
C LYS A 15 -2.66 6.64 5.37
N VAL A 16 -3.59 5.73 5.13
CA VAL A 16 -3.57 4.81 3.99
C VAL A 16 -4.46 5.36 2.89
N THR A 17 -3.94 5.38 1.67
CA THR A 17 -4.69 5.71 0.45
C THR A 17 -4.63 4.52 -0.49
N VAL A 18 -5.80 4.09 -0.98
CA VAL A 18 -5.94 3.02 -1.95
C VAL A 18 -6.58 3.59 -3.21
N GLU A 19 -5.89 3.44 -4.33
CA GLU A 19 -6.35 3.82 -5.64
C GLU A 19 -6.52 2.59 -6.52
N LEU A 20 -7.67 2.50 -7.17
CA LEU A 20 -8.04 1.41 -8.06
C LEU A 20 -8.31 1.98 -9.45
N SER A 21 -7.65 1.42 -10.45
CA SER A 21 -7.89 1.73 -11.86
C SER A 21 -8.22 0.45 -12.61
N SER A 22 -9.33 0.43 -13.34
CA SER A 22 -9.77 -0.71 -14.11
C SER A 22 -9.89 -0.39 -15.58
N VAL A 23 -9.44 -1.32 -16.42
CA VAL A 23 -9.64 -1.29 -17.87
C VAL A 23 -10.33 -2.55 -18.36
N ASN A 24 -11.00 -2.44 -19.52
CA ASN A 24 -11.74 -3.55 -20.09
C ASN A 24 -10.77 -4.61 -20.64
N ARG A 25 -10.74 -5.79 -20.01
CA ARG A 25 -9.97 -6.95 -20.50
C ARG A 25 -10.81 -8.21 -20.30
N LYS A 26 -10.70 -9.17 -21.23
CA LYS A 26 -11.47 -10.43 -21.21
C LYS A 26 -11.11 -11.30 -19.99
N GLN A 27 -9.85 -11.31 -19.61
CA GLN A 27 -9.32 -12.04 -18.44
C GLN A 27 -9.23 -11.10 -17.23
N SER A 28 -9.43 -11.67 -16.03
CA SER A 28 -9.19 -10.96 -14.78
C SER A 28 -7.69 -10.95 -14.50
N GLU A 29 -7.13 -9.77 -14.27
CA GLU A 29 -5.72 -9.59 -13.94
C GLU A 29 -5.60 -8.48 -12.91
N ILE A 30 -4.99 -8.78 -11.76
CA ILE A 30 -4.86 -7.83 -10.66
C ILE A 30 -3.38 -7.56 -10.43
N SER A 31 -2.96 -6.33 -10.72
CA SER A 31 -1.62 -5.84 -10.40
C SER A 31 -1.71 -5.00 -9.13
N VAL A 32 -1.04 -5.44 -8.06
CA VAL A 32 -1.03 -4.76 -6.75
C VAL A 32 0.33 -4.13 -6.52
N TYR A 33 0.35 -2.84 -6.23
CA TYR A 33 1.55 -2.08 -5.89
C TYR A 33 1.44 -1.64 -4.43
N LEU A 34 2.35 -2.15 -3.61
CA LEU A 34 2.39 -1.97 -2.16
C LEU A 34 3.73 -1.35 -1.75
N PRO A 35 3.75 -0.54 -0.68
CA PRO A 35 4.98 -0.20 0.00
C PRO A 35 5.48 -1.41 0.81
N ARG A 36 6.77 -1.42 1.16
CA ARG A 36 7.45 -2.59 1.76
C ARG A 36 6.78 -3.08 3.04
N GLU A 37 6.24 -2.17 3.83
CA GLU A 37 5.57 -2.42 5.11
C GLU A 37 4.25 -3.19 4.94
N LEU A 38 3.66 -3.20 3.74
CA LEU A 38 2.36 -3.80 3.46
C LEU A 38 2.45 -5.01 2.52
N GLU A 39 3.65 -5.45 2.12
CA GLU A 39 3.84 -6.59 1.20
C GLU A 39 3.17 -7.86 1.71
N ALA A 40 3.23 -8.13 3.02
CA ALA A 40 2.57 -9.29 3.62
C ALA A 40 1.03 -9.29 3.47
N LEU A 41 0.41 -8.13 3.25
CA LEU A 41 -1.04 -8.00 3.05
C LEU A 41 -1.49 -8.23 1.60
N GLU A 42 -0.57 -8.45 0.65
CA GLU A 42 -0.90 -8.55 -0.78
C GLU A 42 -1.97 -9.61 -1.07
N SER A 43 -1.79 -10.82 -0.52
CA SER A 43 -2.71 -11.94 -0.74
C SER A 43 -4.13 -11.58 -0.27
N ARG A 44 -4.23 -10.96 0.91
CA ARG A 44 -5.51 -10.59 1.52
C ARG A 44 -6.21 -9.45 0.76
N ILE A 45 -5.45 -8.49 0.24
CA ILE A 45 -5.97 -7.44 -0.66
C ILE A 45 -6.52 -8.07 -1.94
N ARG A 46 -5.77 -8.99 -2.54
CA ARG A 46 -6.18 -9.69 -3.76
C ARG A 46 -7.47 -10.50 -3.55
N ASP A 47 -7.58 -11.21 -2.43
CA ASP A 47 -8.80 -11.95 -2.08
C ASP A 47 -10.02 -11.04 -1.90
N ALA A 48 -9.85 -9.91 -1.19
CA ALA A 48 -10.92 -8.94 -1.01
C ALA A 48 -11.42 -8.36 -2.34
N ILE A 49 -10.51 -8.14 -3.30
CA ILE A 49 -10.84 -7.66 -4.65
C ILE A 49 -11.55 -8.75 -5.46
N ASN A 50 -11.03 -9.98 -5.46
CA ASN A 50 -11.59 -11.10 -6.22
C ASN A 50 -13.05 -11.40 -5.82
N ARG A 51 -13.43 -11.17 -4.56
CA ARG A 51 -14.82 -11.30 -4.09
C ARG A 51 -15.78 -10.28 -4.72
N ARG A 52 -15.28 -9.17 -5.25
CA ARG A 52 -16.08 -8.05 -5.78
C ARG A 52 -15.96 -7.90 -7.30
N ILE A 53 -14.83 -8.27 -7.88
CA ILE A 53 -14.52 -8.03 -9.29
C ILE A 53 -14.10 -9.34 -9.95
N ALA A 54 -14.94 -9.86 -10.84
CA ALA A 54 -14.68 -11.11 -11.57
C ALA A 54 -14.00 -10.91 -12.94
N ARG A 55 -14.00 -9.68 -13.49
CA ARG A 55 -13.54 -9.40 -14.87
C ARG A 55 -12.89 -8.02 -15.02
N GLY A 56 -11.84 -7.99 -15.84
CA GLY A 56 -11.09 -6.79 -16.21
C GLY A 56 -9.66 -6.81 -15.67
N ARG A 57 -8.83 -5.90 -16.19
CA ARG A 57 -7.51 -5.66 -15.59
C ARG A 57 -7.68 -4.57 -14.53
N LEU A 58 -7.23 -4.84 -13.32
CA LEU A 58 -7.28 -3.94 -12.17
C LEU A 58 -5.85 -3.63 -11.72
N THR A 59 -5.54 -2.34 -11.63
CA THR A 59 -4.33 -1.83 -11.02
C THR A 59 -4.70 -1.26 -9.67
N VAL A 60 -4.08 -1.79 -8.61
CA VAL A 60 -4.26 -1.37 -7.23
C VAL A 60 -2.98 -0.68 -6.80
N LYS A 61 -3.05 0.58 -6.39
CA LYS A 61 -1.93 1.30 -5.78
C LYS A 61 -2.29 1.62 -4.36
N VAL A 62 -1.45 1.18 -3.42
CA VAL A 62 -1.59 1.49 -2.00
C VAL A 62 -0.44 2.39 -1.62
N SER A 63 -0.74 3.50 -0.96
CA SER A 63 0.26 4.37 -0.35
C SER A 63 -0.06 4.57 1.13
N MET A 64 1.00 4.66 1.93
CA MET A 64 0.91 4.90 3.36
C MET A 64 1.78 6.11 3.70
N HIS A 65 1.22 7.05 4.45
CA HIS A 65 1.89 8.28 4.87
C HIS A 65 1.68 8.52 6.36
N ALA A 66 2.67 9.11 7.02
CA ALA A 66 2.48 9.67 8.36
C ALA A 66 1.36 10.71 8.34
N ALA A 67 0.35 10.57 9.19
CA ALA A 67 -0.48 11.70 9.56
C ALA A 67 0.31 12.45 10.66
N ASN A 68 0.94 13.57 10.31
CA ASN A 68 1.65 14.49 11.22
C ASN A 68 3.13 14.21 11.53
N GLY A 69 3.87 13.57 10.62
CA GLY A 69 5.33 13.37 10.82
C GLY A 69 5.69 12.35 11.90
N CYS A 70 4.73 11.71 12.55
CA CYS A 70 4.97 10.61 13.51
C CYS A 70 5.43 9.29 12.87
N TYR A 71 5.46 9.23 11.54
CA TYR A 71 6.10 8.16 10.75
C TYR A 71 7.45 8.64 10.18
N SER A 72 8.10 9.63 10.81
CA SER A 72 9.55 9.67 10.77
C SER A 72 10.00 8.44 11.54
N GLY A 73 10.42 7.39 10.83
CA GLY A 73 10.61 6.05 11.38
C GLY A 73 11.18 6.11 12.78
N ARG A 74 10.45 5.55 13.76
CA ARG A 74 10.87 5.65 15.15
C ARG A 74 12.24 5.01 15.21
N VAL A 75 13.25 5.85 15.44
CA VAL A 75 14.61 5.40 15.61
C VAL A 75 14.61 4.60 16.91
N LYS A 76 14.60 3.27 16.77
CA LYS A 76 14.64 2.35 17.89
C LYS A 76 16.11 2.05 18.16
N LEU A 77 16.53 2.38 19.37
CA LEU A 77 17.83 1.96 19.86
C LEU A 77 17.76 0.48 20.24
N ASN A 78 18.52 -0.37 19.56
CA ASN A 78 18.74 -1.73 20.00
C ASN A 78 19.71 -1.73 21.21
N ALA A 79 19.16 -1.48 22.40
CA ALA A 79 19.95 -1.33 23.62
C ALA A 79 20.74 -2.59 24.00
N ALA A 80 20.26 -3.78 23.61
CA ALA A 80 20.99 -5.03 23.82
C ALA A 80 22.25 -5.09 22.96
N LEU A 81 22.13 -4.76 21.68
CA LEU A 81 23.25 -4.71 20.75
C LEU A 81 24.22 -3.57 21.08
N ALA A 82 23.70 -2.39 21.46
CA ALA A 82 24.52 -1.27 21.94
C ALA A 82 25.36 -1.66 23.16
N ARG A 83 24.78 -2.38 24.13
CA ARG A 83 25.52 -2.90 25.29
C ARG A 83 26.56 -3.95 24.89
N ALA A 84 26.28 -4.79 23.89
CA ALA A 84 27.25 -5.74 23.36
C ALA A 84 28.46 -5.03 22.73
N TYR A 85 28.22 -4.06 21.83
CA TYR A 85 29.28 -3.23 21.26
C TYR A 85 30.11 -2.52 22.34
N ALA A 86 29.46 -1.93 23.34
CA ALA A 86 30.16 -1.25 24.41
C ALA A 86 31.10 -2.19 25.19
N ARG A 87 30.68 -3.43 25.47
CA ARG A 87 31.53 -4.41 26.16
C ARG A 87 32.72 -4.83 25.31
N GLU A 88 32.48 -5.24 24.06
CA GLU A 88 33.53 -5.76 23.18
C GLU A 88 34.55 -4.68 22.80
N LEU A 89 34.10 -3.46 22.50
CA LEU A 89 35.01 -2.36 22.17
C LEU A 89 35.87 -1.94 23.37
N ASN A 90 35.30 -1.89 24.59
CA ASN A 90 36.07 -1.61 25.80
C ASN A 90 37.09 -2.72 26.13
N ARG A 91 36.74 -3.98 25.85
CA ARG A 91 37.67 -5.12 26.02
C ARG A 91 38.83 -5.01 25.02
N LEU A 92 38.52 -4.79 23.75
CA LEU A 92 39.51 -4.66 22.68
C LEU A 92 40.47 -3.48 22.92
N ALA A 93 39.94 -2.34 23.38
CA ALA A 93 40.75 -1.17 23.71
C ALA A 93 41.80 -1.47 24.80
N LYS A 94 41.43 -2.28 25.81
CA LYS A 94 42.36 -2.73 26.87
C LYS A 94 43.41 -3.70 26.32
N GLU A 95 43.01 -4.67 25.52
CA GLU A 95 43.92 -5.67 24.93
C GLU A 95 44.96 -5.00 24.01
N LEU A 96 44.54 -4.02 23.21
CA LEU A 96 45.40 -3.32 22.25
C LEU A 96 46.10 -2.07 22.82
N LYS A 97 45.88 -1.73 24.10
CA LYS A 97 46.39 -0.52 24.76
C LYS A 97 46.07 0.78 23.99
N LEU A 98 44.89 0.83 23.37
CA LEU A 98 44.44 1.98 22.61
C LEU A 98 43.87 3.05 23.56
N ALA A 99 44.23 4.31 23.33
CA ALA A 99 43.65 5.43 24.04
C ALA A 99 42.30 5.81 23.41
N GLY A 100 41.22 5.74 24.19
CA GLY A 100 39.89 6.17 23.76
C GLY A 100 38.77 5.53 24.55
N ALA A 101 37.76 6.32 24.92
CA ALA A 101 36.53 5.80 25.54
C ALA A 101 35.50 5.46 24.46
N VAL A 102 34.73 4.38 24.67
CA VAL A 102 33.54 4.12 23.84
C VAL A 102 32.51 5.22 24.12
N THR A 103 32.25 6.07 23.13
CA THR A 103 31.29 7.16 23.24
C THR A 103 29.91 6.74 22.75
N LEU A 104 28.87 7.51 23.11
CA LEU A 104 27.54 7.34 22.53
C LEU A 104 27.55 7.50 21.01
N GLU A 105 28.39 8.38 20.46
CA GLU A 105 28.56 8.54 19.02
C GLU A 105 29.10 7.26 18.36
N THR A 106 30.09 6.63 19.00
CA THR A 106 30.64 5.33 18.55
C THR A 106 29.56 4.25 18.51
N LEU A 107 28.69 4.21 19.52
CA LEU A 107 27.62 3.23 19.61
C LEU A 107 26.49 3.50 18.62
N VAL A 108 26.10 4.76 18.45
CA VAL A 108 25.05 5.17 17.51
C VAL A 108 25.44 4.88 16.06
N ARG A 109 26.73 5.05 15.71
CA ARG A 109 27.27 4.71 14.39
C ARG A 109 27.50 3.21 14.19
N ALA A 110 27.43 2.40 15.23
CA ALA A 110 27.65 0.97 15.11
C ALA A 110 26.49 0.32 14.33
N PRO A 111 26.80 -0.57 13.36
CA PRO A 111 25.78 -1.21 12.53
C PRO A 111 24.69 -1.89 13.37
N GLY A 112 23.42 -1.60 13.07
CA GLY A 112 22.26 -2.19 13.75
C GLY A 112 21.93 -1.63 15.13
N VAL A 113 22.69 -0.68 15.68
CA VAL A 113 22.39 -0.07 16.99
C VAL A 113 21.23 0.94 16.88
N LEU A 114 21.27 1.83 15.89
CA LEU A 114 20.11 2.61 15.50
C LEU A 114 19.39 1.87 14.38
N GLN A 115 18.16 1.46 14.66
CA GLN A 115 17.28 0.84 13.67
C GLN A 115 16.12 1.78 13.40
N THR A 116 15.81 2.01 12.14
CA THR A 116 14.55 2.63 11.74
C THR A 116 13.47 1.55 11.82
N GLU A 117 12.29 1.89 12.35
CA GLU A 117 11.16 0.96 12.57
C GLU A 117 10.64 0.21 11.31
N GLU A 118 11.24 0.45 10.14
CA GLU A 118 10.98 -0.28 8.87
C GLU A 118 11.10 -1.82 9.00
N GLU A 119 11.75 -2.34 10.05
CA GLU A 119 11.96 -3.79 10.23
C GLU A 119 11.01 -4.47 11.25
N LEU A 120 10.14 -3.74 11.96
CA LEU A 120 9.37 -4.31 13.09
C LEU A 120 7.88 -3.99 13.13
N SER A 121 7.32 -3.29 12.14
CA SER A 121 5.86 -3.10 12.10
C SER A 121 5.16 -4.37 11.63
N ASP A 122 4.42 -5.03 12.53
CA ASP A 122 3.55 -6.16 12.20
C ASP A 122 2.52 -5.70 11.16
N ALA A 123 2.66 -6.19 9.92
CA ALA A 123 1.83 -5.80 8.79
C ALA A 123 0.33 -6.00 9.09
N GLU A 124 -0.01 -6.95 9.97
CA GLU A 124 -1.38 -7.21 10.41
C GLU A 124 -2.01 -6.02 11.15
N SER A 125 -1.20 -5.20 11.85
CA SER A 125 -1.70 -4.01 12.52
C SER A 125 -2.26 -2.95 11.55
N PHE A 126 -1.78 -2.92 10.31
CA PHE A 126 -2.25 -2.00 9.28
C PHE A 126 -3.51 -2.51 8.56
N TRP A 127 -3.82 -3.81 8.64
CA TRP A 127 -4.92 -4.41 7.90
C TRP A 127 -6.27 -3.69 8.09
N PRO A 128 -6.70 -3.31 9.31
CA PRO A 128 -8.00 -2.66 9.49
C PRO A 128 -8.13 -1.32 8.73
N ALA A 129 -7.04 -0.54 8.67
CA ALA A 129 -7.02 0.73 7.94
C ALA A 129 -6.97 0.51 6.42
N VAL A 130 -6.14 -0.45 5.97
CA VAL A 130 -6.06 -0.86 4.56
C VAL A 130 -7.41 -1.38 4.06
N GLU A 131 -8.08 -2.24 4.84
CA GLU A 131 -9.38 -2.81 4.50
C GLU A 131 -10.46 -1.73 4.36
N LYS A 132 -10.50 -0.76 5.28
CA LYS A 132 -11.43 0.38 5.19
C LYS A 132 -11.18 1.22 3.94
N ALA A 133 -9.91 1.55 3.65
CA ALA A 133 -9.55 2.30 2.46
C ALA A 133 -9.89 1.53 1.16
N LEU A 134 -9.62 0.22 1.14
CA LEU A 134 -9.94 -0.67 0.03
C LEU A 134 -11.46 -0.80 -0.22
N LYS A 135 -12.26 -0.91 0.85
CA LYS A 135 -13.74 -0.93 0.71
C LYS A 135 -14.26 0.34 0.06
N LYS A 136 -13.79 1.51 0.53
CA LYS A 136 -14.17 2.81 -0.05
C LYS A 136 -13.76 2.94 -1.52
N SER A 137 -12.55 2.50 -1.88
CA SER A 137 -12.07 2.57 -3.26
C SER A 137 -12.86 1.63 -4.18
N LEU A 138 -13.19 0.42 -3.71
CA LEU A 138 -14.03 -0.54 -4.46
C LEU A 138 -15.44 0.02 -4.70
N GLU A 139 -16.07 0.62 -3.69
CA GLU A 139 -17.39 1.25 -3.85
C GLU A 139 -17.38 2.39 -4.86
N ALA A 140 -16.36 3.26 -4.81
CA ALA A 140 -16.19 4.33 -5.78
C ALA A 140 -16.01 3.78 -7.21
N LEU A 141 -15.20 2.73 -7.37
CA LEU A 141 -14.97 2.07 -8.64
C LEU A 141 -16.26 1.47 -9.22
N MET A 142 -17.05 0.77 -8.40
CA MET A 142 -18.32 0.19 -8.85
C MET A 142 -19.32 1.27 -9.29
N LYS A 143 -19.45 2.36 -8.52
CA LYS A 143 -20.32 3.49 -8.87
C LYS A 143 -19.92 4.12 -10.20
N MET A 144 -18.62 4.25 -10.46
CA MET A 144 -18.13 4.79 -11.73
C MET A 144 -18.43 3.85 -12.90
N ARG A 145 -18.21 2.53 -12.72
CA ARG A 145 -18.53 1.50 -13.72
C ARG A 145 -20.02 1.48 -14.05
N GLU A 146 -20.89 1.53 -13.05
CA GLU A 146 -22.34 1.55 -13.24
C GLU A 146 -22.78 2.75 -14.08
N ARG A 147 -22.28 3.95 -13.75
CA ARG A 147 -22.56 5.17 -14.52
C ARG A 147 -22.11 5.04 -15.98
N GLU A 148 -20.87 4.61 -16.22
CA GLU A 148 -20.35 4.41 -17.58
C GLU A 148 -21.19 3.36 -18.34
N GLY A 149 -21.60 2.28 -17.66
CA GLY A 149 -22.48 1.26 -18.21
C GLY A 149 -23.85 1.78 -18.64
N THR A 150 -24.50 2.59 -17.80
CA THR A 150 -25.79 3.21 -18.15
C THR A 150 -25.65 4.16 -19.35
N HIS A 151 -24.57 4.96 -19.40
CA HIS A 151 -24.31 5.84 -20.54
C HIS A 151 -24.06 5.07 -21.83
N LEU A 152 -23.23 4.00 -21.78
CA LEU A 152 -22.95 3.15 -22.94
C LEU A 152 -24.19 2.41 -23.43
N ALA A 153 -25.03 1.89 -22.52
CA ALA A 153 -26.28 1.23 -22.89
C ALA A 153 -27.24 2.19 -23.61
N LYS A 154 -27.36 3.43 -23.12
CA LYS A 154 -28.21 4.46 -23.74
C LYS A 154 -27.69 4.85 -25.13
N ASP A 155 -26.37 4.99 -25.30
CA ASP A 155 -25.75 5.31 -26.58
C ASP A 155 -25.91 4.17 -27.60
N LEU A 156 -25.63 2.93 -27.19
CA LEU A 156 -25.85 1.74 -28.03
C LEU A 156 -27.32 1.63 -28.47
N GLY A 157 -28.27 1.86 -27.56
CA GLY A 157 -29.70 1.87 -27.90
C GLY A 157 -30.06 2.90 -28.99
N ARG A 158 -29.49 4.12 -28.91
CA ARG A 158 -29.67 5.15 -29.93
C ARG A 158 -29.08 4.74 -31.29
N ARG A 159 -27.89 4.15 -31.28
CA ARG A 159 -27.24 3.66 -32.51
C ARG A 159 -28.03 2.54 -33.16
N ILE A 160 -28.50 1.56 -32.38
CA ILE A 160 -29.34 0.45 -32.88
C ILE A 160 -30.64 0.98 -33.48
N ALA A 161 -31.31 1.94 -32.83
CA ALA A 161 -32.53 2.56 -33.35
C ALA A 161 -32.28 3.28 -34.69
N THR A 162 -31.13 3.94 -34.83
CA THR A 162 -30.73 4.61 -36.07
C THR A 162 -30.49 3.61 -37.19
N VAL A 163 -29.75 2.52 -36.91
CA VAL A 163 -29.51 1.44 -37.88
C VAL A 163 -30.82 0.80 -38.34
N ARG A 164 -31.75 0.51 -37.42
CA ARG A 164 -33.07 -0.02 -37.77
C ARG A 164 -33.83 0.88 -38.76
N LYS A 165 -33.90 2.18 -38.48
CA LYS A 165 -34.56 3.14 -39.38
C LYS A 165 -33.92 3.20 -40.77
N SER A 166 -32.62 3.01 -40.86
CA SER A 166 -31.92 3.00 -42.15
C SER A 166 -32.21 1.73 -42.96
N VAL A 167 -32.36 0.58 -42.29
CA VAL A 167 -32.72 -0.69 -42.95
C VAL A 167 -34.18 -0.67 -43.44
N GLU A 168 -35.10 -0.02 -42.73
CA GLU A 168 -36.51 0.12 -43.15
C GLU A 168 -36.71 1.04 -44.37
N ARG A 169 -35.69 1.80 -44.78
CA ARG A 169 -35.74 2.70 -45.96
C ARG A 169 -35.19 2.06 -47.25
N VAL A 170 -34.73 0.82 -47.17
CA VAL A 170 -34.24 0.00 -48.30
C VAL A 170 -35.27 -1.07 -48.60
#